data_AF-A0A837NPG7-F1
#
_entry.id   AF-A0A837NPG7-F1
#
_cell.length_a   1.000
_cell.length_b   1.000
_cell.length_c   1.000
_cell.angle_alpha   90.00
_cell.angle_beta   90.00
_cell.angle_gamma   90.00
#
_symmetry.space_group_name_H-M   'P 1'
#
loop_
_entity.id
_entity.type
_entity.pdbx_description
1 polymer ?
#
loop_
_entity_poly.entity_id
_entity_poly.type
_entity_poly.pdbx_seq_one_letter_code
_entity_poly.pdbx_strand_id
1 'polypeptide(L)'
;MNLRVLVIPFIFLSSFSFAEECSIDELTELEYKDIECQFYMGTAAFRNNVYSVAAAHWNYIIDAPMKHSGDDKFKAMSLSTVTYLTYQGLGVKQDRELAVNNWKKAVKGGDFEARRHIAFAYSDKNYSQNDLVKSLGWYESVLLIKVEMKDLSEAEQRVIEDAIEGSRELKLQLSLEQIQKAKVFAKSTL
;
A
#
# COMPACT_ATOMS: atom_id res chain seq x y z
N MET A 1 77.61 -38.65 22.70
CA MET A 1 76.42 -39.07 21.92
C MET A 1 75.44 -37.90 22.02
N ASN A 2 75.61 -36.90 21.14
CA ASN A 2 74.92 -35.61 21.26
C ASN A 2 73.87 -35.51 20.16
N LEU A 3 72.62 -35.60 20.59
CA LEU A 3 71.41 -35.55 19.78
C LEU A 3 71.27 -34.12 19.19
N ARG A 4 71.45 -33.96 17.87
CA ARG A 4 71.14 -32.70 17.19
C ARG A 4 69.63 -32.62 16.99
N VAL A 5 68.97 -31.84 17.83
CA VAL A 5 67.55 -31.49 17.67
C VAL A 5 67.43 -30.48 16.53
N LEU A 6 66.74 -30.88 15.45
CA LEU A 6 66.46 -30.03 14.31
C LEU A 6 65.19 -29.22 14.62
N VAL A 7 65.35 -27.95 14.96
CA VAL A 7 64.22 -27.04 15.21
C VAL A 7 63.75 -26.49 13.87
N ILE A 8 62.59 -26.95 13.40
CA ILE A 8 61.93 -26.40 12.21
C ILE A 8 61.15 -25.16 12.67
N PRO A 9 61.41 -23.96 12.12
CA PRO A 9 60.67 -22.77 12.49
C PRO A 9 59.27 -22.87 11.88
N PHE A 10 58.25 -23.01 12.73
CA PHE A 10 56.85 -22.92 12.32
C PHE A 10 56.55 -21.44 12.01
N ILE A 11 56.63 -21.08 10.73
CA ILE A 11 56.22 -19.76 10.25
C ILE A 11 54.70 -19.72 10.38
N PHE A 12 54.19 -18.98 11.37
CA PHE A 12 52.78 -18.62 11.44
C PHE A 12 52.46 -17.76 10.22
N LEU A 13 51.86 -18.38 9.19
CA LEU A 13 51.15 -17.65 8.15
C LEU A 13 49.92 -17.04 8.82
N SER A 14 50.05 -15.79 9.27
CA SER A 14 48.89 -14.97 9.59
C SER A 14 48.07 -14.86 8.30
N SER A 15 46.89 -15.49 8.27
CA SER A 15 45.92 -15.26 7.22
C SER A 15 45.55 -13.78 7.27
N PHE A 16 46.12 -12.98 6.38
CA PHE A 16 45.63 -11.65 6.09
C PHE A 16 44.22 -11.83 5.52
N SER A 17 43.20 -11.67 6.37
CA SER A 17 41.85 -11.45 5.90
C SER A 17 41.84 -10.06 5.29
N PHE A 18 41.97 -9.97 3.97
CA PHE A 18 41.59 -8.76 3.27
C PHE A 18 40.09 -8.60 3.49
N ALA A 19 39.67 -7.48 4.09
CA ALA A 19 38.28 -7.09 4.00
C ALA A 19 37.98 -6.94 2.50
N GLU A 20 36.99 -7.68 2.02
CA GLU A 20 36.56 -7.61 0.64
C GLU A 20 36.21 -6.16 0.34
N GLU A 21 36.84 -5.61 -0.70
CA GLU A 21 36.63 -4.23 -1.10
C GLU A 21 35.14 -4.09 -1.43
N CYS A 22 34.46 -3.17 -0.73
CA CYS A 22 33.02 -3.01 -0.87
C CYS A 22 32.72 -2.69 -2.33
N SER A 23 32.14 -3.66 -3.06
CA SER A 23 31.83 -3.49 -4.48
C SER A 23 30.75 -2.42 -4.61
N ILE A 24 31.16 -1.20 -4.96
CA ILE A 24 30.28 -0.06 -5.23
C ILE A 24 29.43 -0.33 -6.50
N ASP A 25 29.68 -1.40 -7.25
CA ASP A 25 28.91 -1.70 -8.46
C ASP A 25 27.41 -1.92 -8.15
N GLU A 26 27.04 -2.40 -6.95
CA GLU A 26 25.64 -2.48 -6.51
C GLU A 26 25.01 -1.11 -6.15
N LEU A 27 25.82 -0.06 -5.98
CA LEU A 27 25.35 1.31 -5.70
C LEU A 27 25.05 2.12 -6.96
N THR A 28 25.32 1.57 -8.15
CA THR A 28 25.05 2.25 -9.43
C THR A 28 23.58 2.14 -9.88
N GLU A 29 22.81 1.22 -9.28
CA GLU A 29 21.37 1.03 -9.58
C GLU A 29 20.41 1.64 -8.55
N LEU A 30 20.88 2.48 -7.62
CA LEU A 30 19.99 3.36 -6.88
C LEU A 30 19.63 4.57 -7.74
N GLU A 31 19.02 4.34 -8.91
CA GLU A 31 18.36 5.40 -9.66
C GLU A 31 17.14 5.82 -8.85
N TYR A 32 17.33 6.81 -7.99
CA TYR A 32 16.30 7.35 -7.13
C TYR A 32 15.09 7.77 -7.96
N LYS A 33 14.00 7.00 -7.88
CA LYS A 33 12.78 7.31 -8.62
C LYS A 33 12.18 8.58 -8.03
N ASP A 34 12.18 9.65 -8.81
CA ASP A 34 11.61 10.93 -8.41
C ASP A 34 10.16 10.75 -7.90
N ILE A 35 9.34 9.90 -8.53
CA ILE A 35 7.98 9.67 -8.03
C ILE A 35 7.91 8.89 -6.70
N GLU A 36 8.88 8.03 -6.40
CA GLU A 36 8.94 7.30 -5.13
C GLU A 36 9.34 8.25 -3.98
N CYS A 37 10.31 9.14 -4.23
CA CYS A 37 10.62 10.26 -3.33
C CYS A 37 9.37 11.04 -2.94
N GLN A 38 8.64 11.47 -3.97
CA GLN A 38 7.45 12.29 -3.82
C GLN A 38 6.40 11.52 -3.02
N PHE A 39 6.29 10.20 -3.20
CA PHE A 39 5.36 9.37 -2.45
C PHE A 39 5.65 9.43 -0.94
N TYR A 40 6.92 9.27 -0.55
CA TYR A 40 7.32 9.30 0.85
C TYR A 40 7.28 10.71 1.44
N MET A 41 7.61 11.75 0.67
CA MET A 41 7.45 13.15 1.11
C MET A 41 5.98 13.49 1.36
N GLY A 42 5.08 13.05 0.47
CA GLY A 42 3.64 13.19 0.66
C GLY A 42 3.15 12.47 1.92
N THR A 43 3.64 11.24 2.14
CA THR A 43 3.35 10.44 3.34
C THR A 43 3.85 11.13 4.62
N ALA A 44 5.06 11.69 4.60
CA ALA A 44 5.61 12.44 5.73
C ALA A 44 4.79 13.71 6.02
N ALA A 45 4.41 14.46 4.99
CA ALA A 45 3.56 15.64 5.13
C ALA A 45 2.18 15.27 5.71
N PHE A 46 1.58 14.17 5.25
CA PHE A 46 0.31 13.66 5.77
C PHE A 46 0.39 13.31 7.26
N ARG A 47 1.44 12.59 7.68
CA ARG A 47 1.68 12.24 9.09
C ARG A 47 1.87 13.46 9.99
N ASN A 48 2.34 14.57 9.43
CA ASN A 48 2.48 15.85 10.12
C ASN A 48 1.25 16.77 9.94
N ASN A 49 0.13 16.25 9.42
CA ASN A 49 -1.12 16.98 9.16
C ASN A 49 -0.98 18.18 8.19
N VAL A 50 0.07 18.19 7.35
CA VAL A 50 0.30 19.20 6.31
C VAL A 50 -0.35 18.72 5.00
N TYR A 51 -1.68 18.61 5.01
CA TYR A 51 -2.42 17.90 3.97
C TYR A 51 -2.35 18.52 2.57
N SER A 52 -2.23 19.85 2.45
CA SER A 52 -2.06 20.51 1.15
C SER A 52 -0.73 20.14 0.49
N VAL A 53 0.33 20.00 1.28
CA VAL A 53 1.65 19.55 0.81
C VAL A 53 1.61 18.07 0.46
N ALA A 54 0.95 17.25 1.28
CA ALA A 54 0.74 15.83 0.97
C ALA A 54 0.01 15.63 -0.37
N ALA A 55 -1.08 16.37 -0.58
CA ALA A 55 -1.84 16.35 -1.83
C ALA A 55 -1.00 16.79 -3.03
N ALA A 56 -0.16 17.82 -2.88
CA ALA A 56 0.72 18.29 -3.95
C ALA A 56 1.72 17.21 -4.41
N HIS A 57 2.37 16.53 -3.46
CA HIS A 57 3.29 15.43 -3.77
C HIS A 57 2.59 14.26 -4.48
N TRP A 58 1.42 13.84 -4.02
CA TRP A 58 0.70 12.74 -4.66
C TRP A 58 0.12 13.12 -6.03
N ASN A 59 -0.35 14.35 -6.23
CA ASN A 59 -0.77 14.82 -7.54
C ASN A 59 0.38 14.84 -8.55
N TYR A 60 1.59 15.25 -8.12
CA TYR A 60 2.78 15.17 -8.98
C TYR A 60 3.02 13.75 -9.51
N ILE A 61 2.89 12.74 -8.64
CA ILE A 61 3.06 11.32 -9.03
C ILE A 61 1.98 10.89 -10.01
N ILE A 62 0.72 11.30 -9.79
CA ILE A 62 -0.41 10.98 -10.66
C ILE A 62 -0.20 11.53 -12.08
N ASP A 63 0.40 12.72 -12.18
CA ASP A 63 0.64 13.40 -13.46
C ASP A 63 1.96 13.02 -14.15
N ALA A 64 2.93 12.47 -13.40
CA ALA A 64 4.24 12.10 -13.93
C ALA A 64 4.14 11.03 -15.06
N PRO A 65 5.05 11.01 -16.05
CA PRO A 65 5.09 9.91 -17.01
C PRO A 65 5.51 8.60 -16.32
N MET A 66 4.95 7.46 -16.74
CA MET A 66 5.43 6.14 -16.33
C MET A 66 6.73 5.83 -17.08
N LYS A 67 7.84 5.71 -16.36
CA LYS A 67 9.17 5.48 -16.92
C LYS A 67 9.72 4.11 -16.54
N HIS A 68 9.34 3.60 -15.38
CA HIS A 68 9.89 2.36 -14.82
C HIS A 68 8.78 1.39 -14.44
N SER A 69 9.16 0.11 -14.31
CA SER A 69 8.28 -0.91 -13.74
C SER A 69 7.92 -0.56 -12.29
N GLY A 70 6.64 -0.72 -11.93
CA GLY A 70 6.10 -0.39 -10.60
C GLY A 70 5.60 1.05 -10.42
N ASP A 71 5.80 1.92 -11.41
CA ASP A 71 5.28 3.31 -11.36
C ASP A 71 3.75 3.35 -11.32
N ASP A 72 3.10 2.36 -11.92
CA ASP A 72 1.66 2.13 -11.88
C ASP A 72 1.15 1.94 -10.44
N LYS A 73 1.88 1.18 -9.62
CA LYS A 73 1.55 0.98 -8.20
C LYS A 73 1.63 2.30 -7.43
N PHE A 74 2.70 3.08 -7.59
CA PHE A 74 2.83 4.39 -6.95
C PHE A 74 1.73 5.35 -7.38
N LYS A 75 1.34 5.33 -8.66
CA LYS A 75 0.22 6.13 -9.18
C LYS A 75 -1.12 5.72 -8.57
N ALA A 76 -1.41 4.43 -8.51
CA ALA A 76 -2.66 3.92 -7.95
C ALA A 76 -2.77 4.24 -6.45
N MET A 77 -1.69 4.03 -5.68
CA MET A 77 -1.61 4.38 -4.26
C MET A 77 -1.72 5.89 -4.04
N SER A 78 -1.04 6.71 -4.84
CA SER A 78 -1.12 8.18 -4.76
C SER A 78 -2.52 8.68 -5.05
N LEU A 79 -3.17 8.12 -6.09
CA LEU A 79 -4.57 8.41 -6.40
C LEU A 79 -5.47 8.07 -5.21
N SER A 80 -5.31 6.89 -4.61
CA SER A 80 -6.07 6.46 -3.45
C SER A 80 -5.90 7.41 -2.24
N THR A 81 -4.66 7.85 -2.00
CA THR A 81 -4.34 8.66 -0.83
C THR A 81 -4.80 10.11 -0.97
N VAL A 82 -4.60 10.75 -2.14
CA VAL A 82 -5.17 12.09 -2.39
C VAL A 82 -6.71 12.05 -2.46
N THR A 83 -7.27 10.91 -2.84
CA THR A 83 -8.71 10.69 -2.85
C THR A 83 -9.27 10.68 -1.43
N TYR A 84 -8.57 10.10 -0.46
CA TYR A 84 -8.96 10.21 0.95
C TYR A 84 -9.00 11.67 1.42
N LEU A 85 -7.99 12.47 1.08
CA LEU A 85 -7.99 13.90 1.38
C LEU A 85 -9.18 14.63 0.74
N THR A 86 -9.49 14.28 -0.51
CA THR A 86 -10.64 14.84 -1.25
C THR A 86 -11.97 14.46 -0.64
N TYR A 87 -12.11 13.21 -0.16
CA TYR A 87 -13.31 12.75 0.52
C TYR A 87 -13.54 13.51 1.84
N GLN A 88 -12.46 13.72 2.61
CA GLN A 88 -12.52 14.38 3.91
C GLN A 88 -12.53 15.91 3.81
N GLY A 89 -12.05 16.50 2.70
CA GLY A 89 -11.84 17.95 2.57
C GLY A 89 -10.59 18.45 3.29
N LEU A 90 -9.56 17.61 3.39
CA LEU A 90 -8.33 17.90 4.13
C LEU A 90 -7.27 18.48 3.19
N GLY A 91 -6.98 19.78 3.30
CA GLY A 91 -5.98 20.46 2.47
C GLY A 91 -6.37 20.61 0.98
N VAL A 92 -7.51 20.06 0.57
CA VAL A 92 -8.11 20.14 -0.76
C VAL A 92 -9.62 20.34 -0.65
N LYS A 93 -10.26 20.81 -1.73
CA LYS A 93 -11.73 20.96 -1.76
C LYS A 93 -12.41 19.60 -1.59
N GLN A 94 -13.40 19.52 -0.71
CA GLN A 94 -14.15 18.28 -0.49
C GLN A 94 -15.01 17.93 -1.71
N ASP A 95 -14.92 16.68 -2.15
CA ASP A 95 -15.80 16.08 -3.16
C ASP A 95 -15.90 14.57 -2.96
N ARG A 96 -16.93 14.11 -2.24
CA ARG A 96 -17.11 12.70 -1.90
C ARG A 96 -17.47 11.83 -3.12
N GLU A 97 -18.20 12.39 -4.08
CA GLU A 97 -18.63 11.70 -5.30
C GLU A 97 -17.45 11.46 -6.24
N LEU A 98 -16.65 12.50 -6.47
CA LEU A 98 -15.39 12.38 -7.18
C LEU A 98 -14.47 11.37 -6.49
N ALA A 99 -14.43 11.41 -5.16
CA ALA A 99 -13.54 10.54 -4.41
C ALA A 99 -13.90 9.05 -4.56
N VAL A 100 -15.17 8.68 -4.40
CA VAL A 100 -15.62 7.29 -4.63
C VAL A 100 -15.32 6.82 -6.06
N ASN A 101 -15.45 7.69 -7.06
CA ASN A 101 -15.11 7.36 -8.43
C ASN A 101 -13.60 7.20 -8.65
N ASN A 102 -12.77 8.01 -8.00
CA ASN A 102 -11.31 7.89 -8.09
C ASN A 102 -10.77 6.67 -7.35
N TRP A 103 -11.32 6.28 -6.20
CA TRP A 103 -10.96 5.01 -5.58
C TRP A 103 -11.31 3.82 -6.47
N LYS A 104 -12.44 3.82 -7.19
CA LYS A 104 -12.74 2.76 -8.19
C LYS A 104 -11.68 2.70 -9.30
N LYS A 105 -11.10 3.83 -9.70
CA LYS A 105 -9.96 3.86 -10.64
C LYS A 105 -8.68 3.33 -9.99
N ALA A 106 -8.41 3.68 -8.74
CA ALA A 106 -7.27 3.15 -7.99
C ALA A 106 -7.34 1.62 -7.85
N VAL A 107 -8.53 1.04 -7.58
CA VAL A 107 -8.76 -0.41 -7.61
C VAL A 107 -8.39 -1.02 -8.96
N LYS A 108 -8.79 -0.38 -10.08
CA LYS A 108 -8.40 -0.84 -11.44
C LYS A 108 -6.90 -0.71 -11.71
N GLY A 109 -6.24 0.24 -11.05
CA GLY A 109 -4.78 0.42 -11.06
C GLY A 109 -4.03 -0.50 -10.09
N GLY A 110 -4.71 -1.44 -9.44
CA GLY A 110 -4.09 -2.41 -8.54
C GLY A 110 -3.95 -1.96 -7.08
N ASP A 111 -4.50 -0.81 -6.70
CA ASP A 111 -4.51 -0.42 -5.28
C ASP A 111 -5.54 -1.24 -4.48
N PHE A 112 -5.02 -2.16 -3.69
CA PHE A 112 -5.83 -3.03 -2.82
C PHE A 112 -6.53 -2.24 -1.70
N GLU A 113 -5.86 -1.21 -1.18
CA GLU A 113 -6.37 -0.38 -0.06
C GLU A 113 -7.61 0.44 -0.45
N ALA A 114 -7.70 0.90 -1.70
CA ALA A 114 -8.87 1.62 -2.20
C ALA A 114 -10.21 0.88 -1.97
N ARG A 115 -10.21 -0.46 -1.95
CA ARG A 115 -11.44 -1.25 -1.68
C ARG A 115 -12.01 -0.96 -0.30
N ARG A 116 -11.17 -0.88 0.74
CA ARG A 116 -11.66 -0.56 2.11
C ARG A 116 -12.16 0.89 2.19
N HIS A 117 -11.56 1.81 1.46
CA HIS A 117 -12.01 3.19 1.41
C HIS A 117 -13.38 3.34 0.74
N ILE A 118 -13.63 2.61 -0.36
CA ILE A 118 -14.95 2.60 -0.99
C ILE A 118 -15.99 1.98 -0.05
N ALA A 119 -15.63 0.88 0.65
CA ALA A 119 -16.51 0.28 1.63
C ALA A 119 -16.91 1.26 2.75
N PHE A 120 -15.93 1.97 3.32
CA PHE A 120 -16.15 3.06 4.27
C PHE A 120 -17.04 4.16 3.69
N ALA A 121 -16.81 4.59 2.45
CA ALA A 121 -17.58 5.67 1.85
C ALA A 121 -19.07 5.32 1.71
N TYR A 122 -19.38 4.07 1.39
CA TYR A 122 -20.77 3.61 1.31
C TYR A 122 -21.42 3.40 2.69
N SER A 123 -20.66 3.32 3.79
CA SER A 123 -21.22 3.31 5.15
C SER A 123 -21.27 4.69 5.81
N ASP A 124 -20.53 5.68 5.28
CA ASP A 124 -20.60 7.06 5.75
C ASP A 124 -21.96 7.69 5.49
N LYS A 125 -22.66 8.07 6.55
CA LYS A 125 -23.98 8.73 6.50
C LYS A 125 -23.92 10.13 5.86
N ASN A 126 -22.74 10.74 5.76
CA ASN A 126 -22.55 12.04 5.10
C ASN A 126 -22.34 11.93 3.59
N TYR A 127 -22.22 10.71 3.07
CA TYR A 127 -22.18 10.48 1.64
C TYR A 127 -23.60 10.30 1.10
N SER A 128 -23.98 11.11 0.11
CA SER A 128 -25.33 11.12 -0.47
C SER A 128 -25.76 9.80 -1.11
N GLN A 129 -24.81 8.96 -1.50
CA GLN A 129 -25.08 7.63 -2.04
C GLN A 129 -24.69 6.50 -1.07
N ASN A 130 -24.75 6.75 0.24
CA ASN A 130 -24.52 5.71 1.23
C ASN A 130 -25.45 4.49 0.97
N ASP A 131 -24.88 3.30 1.06
CA ASP A 131 -25.53 2.04 0.72
C ASP A 131 -24.82 0.90 1.44
N LEU A 132 -25.39 0.44 2.57
CA LEU A 132 -24.80 -0.60 3.39
C LEU A 132 -24.62 -1.94 2.64
N VAL A 133 -25.43 -2.21 1.61
CA VAL A 133 -25.29 -3.42 0.78
C VAL A 133 -24.03 -3.31 -0.09
N LYS A 134 -23.80 -2.15 -0.71
CA LYS A 134 -22.56 -1.90 -1.45
C LYS A 134 -21.35 -1.84 -0.53
N SER A 135 -21.48 -1.23 0.65
CA SER A 135 -20.40 -1.20 1.66
C SER A 135 -19.95 -2.61 2.03
N LEU A 136 -20.90 -3.48 2.41
CA LEU A 136 -20.60 -4.88 2.71
C LEU A 136 -19.99 -5.59 1.49
N GLY A 137 -20.53 -5.35 0.30
CA GLY A 137 -20.01 -5.99 -0.91
C GLY A 137 -18.58 -5.57 -1.27
N TRP A 138 -18.17 -4.33 -1.00
CA TRP A 138 -16.78 -3.89 -1.16
C TRP A 138 -15.85 -4.54 -0.13
N TYR A 139 -16.26 -4.65 1.14
CA TYR A 139 -15.47 -5.39 2.13
C TYR A 139 -15.35 -6.88 1.78
N GLU A 140 -16.44 -7.53 1.37
CA GLU A 140 -16.41 -8.93 0.92
C GLU A 140 -15.50 -9.10 -0.32
N SER A 141 -15.39 -8.08 -1.20
CA SER A 141 -14.48 -8.14 -2.36
C SER A 141 -13.00 -8.23 -1.96
N VAL A 142 -12.60 -7.62 -0.84
CA VAL A 142 -11.24 -7.74 -0.26
C VAL A 142 -10.96 -9.20 0.10
N LEU A 143 -11.94 -9.85 0.73
CA LEU A 143 -11.83 -11.24 1.21
C LEU A 143 -11.89 -12.27 0.07
N LEU A 144 -12.44 -11.91 -1.10
CA LEU A 144 -12.54 -12.78 -2.27
C LEU A 144 -11.24 -12.85 -3.10
N ILE A 145 -10.44 -11.77 -3.13
CA ILE A 145 -9.19 -11.73 -3.89
C ILE A 145 -8.13 -12.70 -3.31
N LYS A 146 -8.35 -13.17 -2.08
CA LYS A 146 -7.59 -14.20 -1.34
C LYS A 146 -6.08 -14.20 -1.60
N VAL A 147 -5.39 -13.52 -0.69
CA VAL A 147 -3.96 -13.60 -0.48
C VAL A 147 -3.64 -14.81 0.39
N GLU A 148 -2.61 -15.58 0.05
CA GLU A 148 -2.01 -16.50 1.02
C GLU A 148 -1.40 -15.66 2.15
N MET A 149 -1.92 -15.80 3.38
CA MET A 149 -1.58 -14.89 4.49
C MET A 149 -0.08 -14.82 4.84
N LYS A 150 0.74 -15.74 4.30
CA LYS A 150 2.17 -15.83 4.55
C LYS A 150 3.00 -14.76 3.85
N ASP A 151 2.48 -14.13 2.78
CA ASP A 151 3.24 -13.18 1.93
C ASP A 151 2.66 -11.75 1.97
N LEU A 152 1.74 -11.46 2.91
CA LEU A 152 1.11 -10.16 3.05
C LEU A 152 2.02 -9.13 3.72
N SER A 153 2.10 -7.94 3.14
CA SER A 153 2.63 -6.76 3.84
C SER A 153 1.72 -6.36 5.00
N GLU A 154 2.27 -5.66 5.99
CA GLU A 154 1.49 -5.14 7.14
C GLU A 154 0.32 -4.24 6.69
N ALA A 155 0.48 -3.52 5.58
CA ALA A 155 -0.59 -2.68 5.03
C ALA A 155 -1.76 -3.52 4.52
N GLU A 156 -1.48 -4.62 3.82
CA GLU A 156 -2.52 -5.52 3.32
C GLU A 156 -3.19 -6.30 4.45
N GLN A 157 -2.45 -6.66 5.50
CA GLN A 157 -3.02 -7.28 6.71
C GLN A 157 -4.07 -6.35 7.35
N ARG A 158 -3.74 -5.06 7.54
CA ARG A 158 -4.69 -4.07 8.07
C ARG A 158 -5.93 -3.93 7.19
N VAL A 159 -5.79 -3.92 5.86
CA VAL A 159 -6.94 -3.86 4.94
C VAL A 159 -7.86 -5.08 5.09
N ILE A 160 -7.28 -6.26 5.30
CA ILE A 160 -8.04 -7.49 5.53
C ILE A 160 -8.74 -7.47 6.89
N GLU A 161 -8.06 -7.04 7.94
CA GLU A 161 -8.63 -6.89 9.28
C GLU A 161 -9.83 -5.93 9.27
N ASP A 162 -9.67 -4.75 8.66
CA ASP A 162 -10.74 -3.78 8.47
C ASP A 162 -11.92 -4.39 7.70
N ALA A 163 -11.65 -5.21 6.68
CA ALA A 163 -12.69 -5.87 5.90
C ALA A 163 -13.43 -6.96 6.68
N ILE A 164 -12.74 -7.72 7.52
CA ILE A 164 -13.34 -8.73 8.39
C ILE A 164 -14.27 -8.04 9.40
N GLU A 165 -13.76 -7.03 10.09
CA GLU A 165 -14.52 -6.33 11.13
C GLU A 165 -15.70 -5.56 10.53
N GLY A 166 -15.46 -4.75 9.50
CA GLY A 166 -16.52 -4.01 8.80
C GLY A 166 -17.60 -4.93 8.23
N SER A 167 -17.23 -6.08 7.65
CA SER A 167 -18.20 -7.07 7.19
C SER A 167 -19.02 -7.66 8.33
N ARG A 168 -18.40 -7.93 9.49
CA ARG A 168 -19.07 -8.46 10.67
C ARG A 168 -20.11 -7.48 11.20
N GLU A 169 -19.74 -6.22 11.37
CA GLU A 169 -20.64 -5.17 11.86
C GLU A 169 -21.82 -4.91 10.93
N LEU A 170 -21.57 -4.86 9.61
CA LEU A 170 -22.63 -4.63 8.61
C LEU A 170 -23.62 -5.79 8.54
N LYS A 171 -23.16 -7.04 8.70
CA LYS A 171 -24.03 -8.23 8.72
C LYS A 171 -25.01 -8.22 9.91
N LEU A 172 -24.68 -7.56 11.01
CA LEU A 172 -25.62 -7.39 12.14
C LEU A 172 -26.76 -6.41 11.81
N GLN A 173 -26.58 -5.56 10.79
CA GLN A 173 -27.54 -4.52 10.40
C GLN A 173 -28.37 -4.88 9.16
N LEU A 174 -27.97 -5.93 8.42
CA LEU A 174 -28.54 -6.30 7.13
C LEU A 174 -29.34 -7.60 7.22
N SER A 175 -30.43 -7.67 6.45
CA SER A 175 -31.18 -8.91 6.25
C SER A 175 -30.37 -9.95 5.46
N LEU A 176 -30.77 -11.23 5.55
CA LEU A 176 -30.14 -12.30 4.76
C LEU A 176 -30.21 -12.04 3.24
N GLU A 177 -31.31 -11.46 2.76
CA GLU A 177 -31.44 -11.09 1.35
C GLU A 177 -30.45 -10.00 0.94
N GLN A 178 -30.30 -8.96 1.78
CA GLN A 178 -29.32 -7.89 1.55
C GLN A 178 -27.88 -8.41 1.59
N ILE A 179 -27.57 -9.31 2.53
CA ILE A 179 -26.26 -9.97 2.61
C ILE A 179 -26.00 -10.79 1.33
N GLN A 180 -27.01 -11.48 0.80
CA GLN A 180 -26.87 -12.22 -0.45
C GLN A 180 -26.63 -11.29 -1.65
N LYS A 181 -27.34 -10.16 -1.72
CA LYS A 181 -27.11 -9.11 -2.73
C LYS A 181 -25.69 -8.55 -2.63
N ALA A 182 -25.18 -8.29 -1.43
CA ALA A 182 -23.82 -7.82 -1.20
C ALA A 182 -22.77 -8.82 -1.70
N LYS A 183 -22.96 -10.13 -1.45
CA LYS A 183 -22.07 -11.19 -1.97
C LYS A 183 -22.07 -11.26 -3.51
N VAL A 184 -23.22 -11.07 -4.15
CA VAL A 184 -23.32 -11.01 -5.61
C VAL A 184 -22.60 -9.77 -6.14
N PHE A 185 -22.82 -8.62 -5.50
CA PHE A 185 -22.13 -7.38 -5.83
C PHE A 185 -20.61 -7.53 -5.68
N ALA A 186 -20.11 -8.10 -4.59
CA ALA A 186 -18.68 -8.31 -4.34
C ALA A 186 -17.99 -9.01 -5.51
N LYS A 187 -18.60 -10.10 -6.02
CA LYS A 187 -18.08 -10.85 -7.18
C LYS A 187 -18.05 -10.02 -8.46
N SER A 188 -18.96 -9.05 -8.63
CA SER A 188 -18.98 -8.16 -9.79
C SER A 188 -17.90 -7.06 -9.76
N THR A 189 -17.16 -6.94 -8.64
CA THR A 189 -16.08 -5.95 -8.44
C THR A 189 -14.67 -6.54 -8.53
N LEU A 190 -14.56 -7.83 -8.86
CA LEU A 190 -13.33 -8.51 -9.22
C LEU A 190 -13.00 -8.20 -10.68
#